data_AF-A0A9C8NTG1-F1
#
_entry.id   AF-A0A9C8NTG1-F1
#
_cell.length_a   1.000
_cell.length_b   1.000
_cell.length_c   1.000
_cell.angle_alpha   90.00
_cell.angle_beta   90.00
_cell.angle_gamma   90.00
#
_symmetry.space_group_name_H-M   'P 1'
#
loop_
_entity.id
_entity.type
_entity.pdbx_description
1 polymer ?
#
loop_
_entity_poly.entity_id
_entity_poly.type
_entity_poly.pdbx_seq_one_letter_code
_entity_poly.pdbx_strand_id
1 'polypeptide(L)'
;MAYNANLERQGSLYLQTELSLTEKAVRLAWCVGRRRPTGGAVMKGTTFLAATCALTVVLAVTSGALAIDFGPEQIIQAGGSDIVVQRYATPMFEDWNNDGLKDLIIGEGTAAIGKVRIYLNGGSAGAPVFNTFFYAQAGGSDLEVTSLGCLPACPRIADWDNDGRKDLIVGLNDGRVQVYLNVNTDAAPSFDAGSLIQVGPAGSKVDLDVGSRAVVDLVDWNNDSLMDLVIGDMGSRFRIYLNEGTPGSPDFLGYSFAQDGGGDLFVPGGRSAPSLIDLDGDGKKDLLSGNTY
;
A
#
# COMPACT_ATOMS: atom_id res chain seq x y z
N MET A 1 -47.46 -19.74 24.45
CA MET A 1 -48.70 -19.36 23.75
C MET A 1 -49.26 -18.10 24.38
N ALA A 2 -49.25 -16.98 23.67
CA ALA A 2 -50.14 -15.85 23.88
C ALA A 2 -50.12 -15.01 22.59
N TYR A 3 -51.29 -14.57 22.19
CA TYR A 3 -51.66 -14.09 20.86
C TYR A 3 -52.00 -12.59 20.95
N ASN A 4 -51.63 -11.86 19.90
CA ASN A 4 -52.27 -10.66 19.33
C ASN A 4 -52.34 -9.29 20.04
N ALA A 5 -51.67 -8.35 19.38
CA ALA A 5 -52.22 -7.25 18.56
C ALA A 5 -52.81 -5.95 19.19
N ASN A 6 -52.25 -4.85 18.65
CA ASN A 6 -52.79 -3.51 18.36
C ASN A 6 -53.01 -2.50 19.49
N LEU A 7 -52.42 -1.29 19.34
CA LEU A 7 -53.13 0.00 19.25
C LEU A 7 -52.16 1.19 18.98
N GLU A 8 -52.58 2.08 18.09
CA GLU A 8 -51.92 3.34 17.68
C GLU A 8 -52.03 4.46 18.73
N ARG A 9 -51.05 5.39 18.77
CA ARG A 9 -51.25 6.86 18.60
C ARG A 9 -49.97 7.71 18.80
N GLN A 10 -49.73 8.58 17.82
CA GLN A 10 -49.34 10.01 17.88
C GLN A 10 -48.23 10.50 18.84
N GLY A 11 -47.08 10.85 18.22
CA GLY A 11 -46.25 12.06 18.39
C GLY A 11 -45.96 12.65 19.78
N SER A 12 -44.68 12.66 20.19
CA SER A 12 -43.80 13.86 20.21
C SER A 12 -42.47 13.58 20.92
N LEU A 13 -41.38 14.04 20.29
CA LEU A 13 -40.13 14.58 20.84
C LEU A 13 -39.26 13.72 21.79
N TYR A 14 -38.04 13.39 21.34
CA TYR A 14 -36.83 13.52 22.17
C TYR A 14 -35.74 14.24 21.35
N LEU A 15 -35.10 15.21 21.99
CA LEU A 15 -33.96 15.96 21.51
C LEU A 15 -32.81 15.67 22.47
N GLN A 16 -31.67 15.21 21.97
CA GLN A 16 -30.39 15.53 22.58
C GLN A 16 -29.27 15.52 21.54
N THR A 17 -28.66 16.70 21.41
CA THR A 17 -27.38 17.06 20.80
C THR A 17 -26.25 16.22 21.44
N GLU A 18 -25.11 15.94 20.80
CA GLU A 18 -24.10 16.90 20.35
C GLU A 18 -23.24 16.31 19.22
N LEU A 19 -23.11 17.09 18.15
CA LEU A 19 -22.04 16.96 17.16
C LEU A 19 -20.87 17.79 17.70
N SER A 20 -19.74 17.15 18.03
CA SER A 20 -18.46 17.84 18.18
C SER A 20 -17.65 17.60 16.91
N LEU A 21 -17.68 18.58 16.00
CA LEU A 21 -16.74 18.73 14.90
C LEU A 21 -15.89 19.97 15.19
N THR A 22 -14.63 19.74 15.57
CA THR A 22 -13.51 20.69 15.51
C THR A 22 -12.30 19.88 15.05
N GLU A 23 -11.57 20.11 13.97
CA GLU A 23 -11.62 20.97 12.77
C GLU A 23 -10.82 20.17 11.69
N LYS A 24 -11.24 20.07 10.43
CA LYS A 24 -10.87 21.00 9.34
C LYS A 24 -12.11 21.38 8.52
N ALA A 25 -12.43 22.67 8.59
CA ALA A 25 -13.66 23.30 8.15
C ALA A 25 -13.72 23.62 6.64
N VAL A 26 -14.94 23.60 6.10
CA VAL A 26 -15.33 24.37 4.90
C VAL A 26 -15.93 25.70 5.37
N ARG A 27 -15.26 26.82 5.05
CA ARG A 27 -15.83 28.17 5.22
C ARG A 27 -16.68 28.50 4.00
N LEU A 28 -17.98 28.70 4.18
CA LEU A 28 -18.85 29.35 3.20
C LEU A 28 -19.32 30.69 3.77
N ALA A 29 -18.70 31.76 3.28
CA ALA A 29 -19.19 33.13 3.48
C ALA A 29 -20.33 33.39 2.48
N TRP A 30 -21.46 33.93 2.97
CA TRP A 30 -22.44 34.61 2.13
C TRP A 30 -22.74 35.98 2.71
N CYS A 31 -22.39 37.01 1.96
CA CYS A 31 -22.91 38.36 2.12
C CYS A 31 -23.83 38.61 0.93
N VAL A 32 -25.15 38.70 1.14
CA VAL A 32 -26.05 39.43 0.23
C VAL A 32 -27.07 40.19 1.07
N GLY A 33 -27.01 41.51 0.93
CA GLY A 33 -27.78 42.47 1.72
C GLY A 33 -29.28 42.45 1.44
N ARG A 34 -30.03 42.90 2.45
CA ARG A 34 -31.46 43.21 2.35
C ARG A 34 -31.69 44.39 1.41
N ARG A 35 -32.69 44.28 0.53
CA ARG A 35 -33.68 45.35 0.30
C ARG A 35 -35.06 44.75 0.01
N ARG A 36 -36.08 45.27 0.71
CA ARG A 36 -37.50 45.09 0.40
C ARG A 36 -37.84 45.90 -0.86
N PRO A 37 -38.79 45.42 -1.68
CA PRO A 37 -39.67 46.31 -2.43
C PRO A 37 -41.13 46.12 -2.02
N THR A 38 -41.78 47.25 -1.77
CA THR A 38 -43.23 47.43 -1.64
C THR A 38 -43.86 47.57 -3.03
N GLY A 39 -44.95 46.84 -3.29
CA GLY A 39 -46.05 47.26 -4.16
C GLY A 39 -45.97 46.98 -5.67
N GLY A 40 -47.04 46.35 -6.19
CA GLY A 40 -47.77 46.85 -7.36
C GLY A 40 -47.41 46.34 -8.77
N ALA A 41 -48.28 45.47 -9.29
CA ALA A 41 -48.77 45.40 -10.68
C ALA A 41 -47.94 44.73 -11.83
N VAL A 42 -48.55 43.62 -12.30
CA VAL A 42 -48.82 43.17 -13.70
C VAL A 42 -47.66 42.89 -14.67
N MET A 43 -47.52 41.61 -15.07
CA MET A 43 -47.49 41.20 -16.48
C MET A 43 -47.95 39.74 -16.66
N LYS A 44 -48.83 39.51 -17.63
CA LYS A 44 -49.34 38.20 -18.08
C LYS A 44 -48.48 37.67 -19.23
N GLY A 45 -48.13 36.39 -19.14
CA GLY A 45 -47.37 35.57 -20.10
C GLY A 45 -46.68 34.47 -19.28
N THR A 46 -46.71 33.18 -19.56
CA THR A 46 -46.73 32.48 -20.85
C THR A 46 -47.14 31.03 -20.57
N THR A 47 -47.72 30.37 -21.57
CA THR A 47 -48.07 28.95 -21.61
C THR A 47 -46.83 28.05 -21.46
N PHE A 48 -47.03 26.90 -20.79
CA PHE A 48 -46.07 25.82 -20.57
C PHE A 48 -45.47 25.26 -21.87
N LEU A 49 -44.15 25.04 -21.90
CA LEU A 49 -43.53 23.74 -22.24
C LEU A 49 -42.01 23.78 -21.97
N ALA A 50 -41.56 23.04 -20.96
CA ALA A 50 -40.19 22.53 -20.90
C ALA A 50 -40.22 21.27 -20.04
N ALA A 51 -40.26 20.12 -20.70
CA ALA A 51 -40.03 18.84 -20.07
C ALA A 51 -38.54 18.75 -19.72
N THR A 52 -38.19 18.96 -18.45
CA THR A 52 -36.89 18.54 -17.92
C THR A 52 -37.06 17.15 -17.33
N CYS A 53 -36.53 16.17 -18.06
CA CYS A 53 -36.32 14.83 -17.60
C CYS A 53 -35.21 14.88 -16.52
N ALA A 54 -35.58 15.14 -15.27
CA ALA A 54 -34.68 14.98 -14.15
C ALA A 54 -34.69 13.50 -13.76
N LEU A 55 -33.83 12.71 -14.40
CA LEU A 55 -33.44 11.41 -13.87
C LEU A 55 -32.54 11.69 -12.65
N THR A 56 -33.17 11.89 -11.49
CA THR A 56 -32.45 11.92 -10.23
C THR A 56 -32.03 10.48 -9.94
N VAL A 57 -30.84 10.10 -10.40
CA VAL A 57 -30.13 8.98 -9.80
C VAL A 57 -29.77 9.45 -8.40
N VAL A 58 -30.63 9.11 -7.43
CA VAL A 58 -30.26 9.12 -6.03
C VAL A 58 -29.24 8.00 -5.89
N LEU A 59 -27.96 8.33 -6.12
CA LEU A 59 -26.85 7.56 -5.57
C LEU A 59 -26.96 7.74 -4.07
N ALA A 60 -27.74 6.86 -3.45
CA ALA A 60 -27.58 6.55 -2.05
C ALA A 60 -26.17 5.95 -1.93
N VAL A 61 -25.18 6.83 -1.75
CA VAL A 61 -23.91 6.41 -1.15
C VAL A 61 -24.28 6.12 0.30
N THR A 62 -24.81 4.93 0.53
CA THR A 62 -24.81 4.35 1.86
C THR A 62 -23.35 4.36 2.26
N SER A 63 -23.03 5.12 3.30
CA SER A 63 -21.80 4.97 4.07
C SER A 63 -21.82 3.58 4.73
N GLY A 64 -21.74 2.54 3.91
CA GLY A 64 -21.29 1.23 4.33
C GLY A 64 -19.79 1.31 4.28
N ALA A 65 -19.13 1.11 5.42
CA ALA A 65 -17.72 0.78 5.40
C ALA A 65 -17.49 -0.26 4.30
N LEU A 66 -16.53 -0.01 3.41
CA LEU A 66 -16.07 -1.00 2.43
C LEU A 66 -15.48 -2.16 3.24
N ALA A 67 -16.34 -3.10 3.65
CA ALA A 67 -15.90 -4.33 4.26
C ALA A 67 -15.27 -5.15 3.14
N ILE A 68 -13.95 -5.25 3.15
CA ILE A 68 -13.21 -6.12 2.24
C ILE A 68 -13.63 -7.56 2.54
N ASP A 69 -14.24 -8.22 1.56
CA ASP A 69 -14.62 -9.64 1.64
C ASP A 69 -13.56 -10.49 0.92
N PHE A 70 -12.79 -11.24 1.70
CA PHE A 70 -11.68 -12.05 1.21
C PHE A 70 -12.09 -13.46 0.73
N GLY A 71 -13.37 -13.82 0.79
CA GLY A 71 -13.82 -15.17 0.49
C GLY A 71 -13.23 -16.24 1.44
N PRO A 72 -13.42 -17.54 1.15
CA PRO A 72 -12.84 -18.61 1.95
C PRO A 72 -11.32 -18.69 1.75
N GLU A 73 -10.61 -19.14 2.79
CA GLU A 73 -9.17 -19.39 2.70
C GLU A 73 -8.85 -20.37 1.56
N GLN A 74 -7.74 -20.11 0.87
CA GLN A 74 -7.20 -21.00 -0.15
C GLN A 74 -5.73 -21.23 0.12
N ILE A 75 -5.33 -22.50 0.17
CA ILE A 75 -3.93 -22.87 0.29
C ILE A 75 -3.31 -22.83 -1.10
N ILE A 76 -2.27 -22.01 -1.27
CA ILE A 76 -1.52 -21.93 -2.53
C ILE A 76 -0.66 -23.17 -2.68
N GLN A 77 -0.73 -23.80 -3.85
CA GLN A 77 -0.03 -25.04 -4.15
C GLN A 77 1.00 -24.86 -5.28
N ALA A 78 2.07 -25.63 -5.23
CA ALA A 78 3.01 -25.83 -6.31
C ALA A 78 3.15 -27.32 -6.62
N GLY A 79 2.97 -27.72 -7.88
CA GLY A 79 3.11 -29.13 -8.29
C GLY A 79 2.09 -30.06 -7.61
N GLY A 80 0.92 -29.53 -7.24
CA GLY A 80 -0.14 -30.27 -6.54
C GLY A 80 0.10 -30.50 -5.04
N SER A 81 1.08 -29.82 -4.45
CA SER A 81 1.35 -29.84 -2.99
C SER A 81 1.33 -28.43 -2.42
N ASP A 82 0.95 -28.29 -1.16
CA ASP A 82 0.96 -27.01 -0.45
C ASP A 82 2.37 -26.39 -0.45
N ILE A 83 2.45 -25.08 -0.71
CA ILE A 83 3.71 -24.36 -0.61
C ILE A 83 4.09 -24.21 0.86
N VAL A 84 5.14 -24.91 1.28
CA VAL A 84 5.68 -24.82 2.64
C VAL A 84 7.02 -24.10 2.65
N VAL A 85 7.07 -23.03 3.43
CA VAL A 85 8.30 -22.26 3.75
C VAL A 85 8.62 -22.51 5.22
N GLN A 86 9.83 -22.99 5.51
CA GLN A 86 10.10 -23.67 6.77
C GLN A 86 10.07 -22.78 8.02
N ARG A 87 10.35 -21.48 7.89
CA ARG A 87 10.48 -20.59 9.07
C ARG A 87 9.65 -19.32 8.95
N TYR A 88 9.94 -18.50 7.96
CA TYR A 88 9.25 -17.23 7.71
C TYR A 88 9.15 -17.00 6.22
N ALA A 89 8.04 -16.41 5.79
CA ALA A 89 7.75 -16.12 4.38
C ALA A 89 7.30 -14.67 4.22
N THR A 90 7.75 -14.03 3.15
CA THR A 90 7.32 -12.71 2.70
C THR A 90 6.92 -12.82 1.23
N PRO A 91 5.66 -13.18 0.96
CA PRO A 91 5.18 -13.34 -0.40
C PRO A 91 4.96 -11.96 -1.06
N MET A 92 5.21 -11.91 -2.36
CA MET A 92 4.80 -10.82 -3.25
C MET A 92 4.51 -11.38 -4.65
N PHE A 93 3.87 -10.58 -5.50
CA PHE A 93 3.56 -10.95 -6.88
C PHE A 93 4.20 -9.97 -7.85
N GLU A 94 4.88 -10.50 -8.87
CA GLU A 94 5.45 -9.71 -9.97
C GLU A 94 5.51 -10.56 -11.25
N ASP A 95 5.43 -9.94 -12.42
CA ASP A 95 5.68 -10.64 -13.69
C ASP A 95 7.20 -10.81 -13.85
N TRP A 96 7.74 -11.96 -13.41
CA TRP A 96 9.18 -12.17 -13.28
C TRP A 96 9.83 -12.39 -14.64
N ASN A 97 9.15 -13.13 -15.52
CA ASN A 97 9.67 -13.54 -16.82
C ASN A 97 9.12 -12.70 -18.01
N ASN A 98 8.33 -11.67 -17.74
CA ASN A 98 7.67 -10.79 -18.71
C ASN A 98 6.73 -11.52 -19.67
N ASP A 99 6.02 -12.54 -19.20
CA ASP A 99 5.02 -13.25 -20.00
C ASP A 99 3.60 -12.67 -19.86
N GLY A 100 3.43 -11.63 -19.04
CA GLY A 100 2.17 -10.96 -18.76
C GLY A 100 1.37 -11.62 -17.63
N LEU A 101 1.88 -12.67 -17.00
CA LEU A 101 1.28 -13.31 -15.83
C LEU A 101 2.05 -12.93 -14.57
N LYS A 102 1.32 -12.65 -13.49
CA LYS A 102 1.97 -12.44 -12.19
C LYS A 102 2.46 -13.77 -11.64
N ASP A 103 3.74 -13.80 -11.31
CA ASP A 103 4.46 -14.89 -10.66
C ASP A 103 4.49 -14.69 -9.15
N LEU A 104 4.70 -15.77 -8.40
CA LEU A 104 4.80 -15.74 -6.95
C LEU A 104 6.27 -15.72 -6.53
N ILE A 105 6.64 -14.66 -5.80
CA ILE A 105 7.98 -14.47 -5.24
C ILE A 105 7.86 -14.57 -3.73
N ILE A 106 8.71 -15.39 -3.11
CA ILE A 106 8.71 -15.56 -1.66
C ILE A 106 10.11 -15.34 -1.13
N GLY A 107 10.28 -14.29 -0.33
CA GLY A 107 11.43 -14.21 0.56
C GLY A 107 11.28 -15.23 1.69
N GLU A 108 12.30 -16.04 1.90
CA GLU A 108 12.35 -17.02 2.99
C GLU A 108 13.50 -16.74 3.94
N GLY A 109 13.34 -17.17 5.19
CA GLY A 109 14.38 -17.12 6.20
C GLY A 109 14.69 -18.51 6.74
N THR A 110 15.97 -18.81 6.91
CA THR A 110 16.45 -19.98 7.67
C THR A 110 17.11 -19.52 8.98
N ALA A 111 17.93 -20.36 9.62
CA ALA A 111 18.61 -20.02 10.87
C ALA A 111 19.55 -18.81 10.76
N ALA A 112 20.22 -18.65 9.61
CA ALA A 112 21.25 -17.62 9.38
C ALA A 112 21.17 -16.96 7.99
N ILE A 113 20.47 -17.57 7.04
CA ILE A 113 20.48 -17.16 5.62
C ILE A 113 19.04 -17.00 5.13
N GLY A 114 18.78 -15.91 4.42
CA GLY A 114 17.54 -15.70 3.68
C GLY A 114 17.77 -15.90 2.19
N LYS A 115 16.77 -16.43 1.51
CA LYS A 115 16.77 -16.66 0.05
C LYS A 115 15.46 -16.16 -0.55
N VAL A 116 15.41 -16.03 -1.88
CA VAL A 116 14.20 -15.61 -2.60
C VAL A 116 13.79 -16.72 -3.57
N ARG A 117 12.64 -17.36 -3.30
CA ARG A 117 12.05 -18.39 -4.17
C ARG A 117 11.17 -17.72 -5.23
N ILE A 118 11.31 -18.17 -6.48
CA ILE A 118 10.51 -17.72 -7.62
C ILE A 118 9.67 -18.88 -8.13
N TYR A 119 8.35 -18.72 -8.16
CA TYR A 119 7.41 -19.68 -8.73
C TYR A 119 6.75 -19.03 -9.95
N LEU A 120 7.08 -19.51 -11.14
CA LEU A 120 6.46 -19.03 -12.37
C LEU A 120 5.01 -19.53 -12.47
N ASN A 121 4.12 -18.64 -12.89
CA ASN A 121 2.73 -18.91 -13.17
C ASN A 121 2.58 -19.46 -14.58
N GLY A 122 2.49 -20.79 -14.71
CA GLY A 122 2.21 -21.44 -16.00
C GLY A 122 0.73 -21.51 -16.38
N GLY A 123 -0.14 -20.83 -15.63
CA GLY A 123 -1.60 -20.88 -15.78
C GLY A 123 -2.16 -19.67 -16.52
N SER A 124 -3.08 -18.96 -15.87
CA SER A 124 -3.66 -17.72 -16.36
C SER A 124 -3.78 -16.70 -15.24
N ALA A 125 -4.07 -15.44 -15.58
CA ALA A 125 -4.25 -14.38 -14.58
C ALA A 125 -5.37 -14.68 -13.56
N GLY A 126 -6.46 -15.35 -13.98
CA GLY A 126 -7.58 -15.71 -13.09
C GLY A 126 -7.49 -17.10 -12.46
N ALA A 127 -6.50 -17.91 -12.86
CA ALA A 127 -6.29 -19.25 -12.36
C ALA A 127 -4.78 -19.57 -12.44
N PRO A 128 -3.97 -19.06 -11.49
CA PRO A 128 -2.54 -19.27 -11.50
C PRO A 128 -2.18 -20.73 -11.25
N VAL A 129 -1.15 -21.23 -11.92
CA VAL A 129 -0.64 -22.60 -11.74
C VAL A 129 0.86 -22.55 -11.50
N PHE A 130 1.27 -22.85 -10.27
CA PHE A 130 2.67 -22.98 -9.90
C PHE A 130 3.09 -24.46 -9.92
N ASN A 131 4.28 -24.77 -10.45
CA ASN A 131 4.78 -26.15 -10.53
C ASN A 131 5.96 -26.41 -9.59
N THR A 132 7.00 -25.60 -9.68
CA THR A 132 8.22 -25.67 -8.85
C THR A 132 8.73 -24.24 -8.61
N PHE A 133 9.69 -24.11 -7.71
CA PHE A 133 10.49 -22.88 -7.60
C PHE A 133 11.93 -23.08 -8.03
N PHE A 134 12.59 -21.95 -8.31
CA PHE A 134 14.03 -21.80 -8.30
C PHE A 134 14.41 -20.59 -7.43
N TYR A 135 15.67 -20.47 -7.06
CA TYR A 135 16.15 -19.30 -6.31
C TYR A 135 16.56 -18.17 -7.26
N ALA A 136 16.22 -16.94 -6.90
CA ALA A 136 16.82 -15.76 -7.53
C ALA A 136 18.36 -15.88 -7.47
N GLN A 137 19.04 -15.44 -8.52
CA GLN A 137 20.50 -15.59 -8.65
C GLN A 137 21.20 -14.24 -8.48
N ALA A 138 22.33 -14.24 -7.77
CA ALA A 138 23.23 -13.10 -7.64
C ALA A 138 24.67 -13.57 -7.79
N GLY A 139 25.46 -12.92 -8.65
CA GLY A 139 26.88 -13.26 -8.84
C GLY A 139 27.14 -14.71 -9.31
N GLY A 140 26.15 -15.38 -9.93
CA GLY A 140 26.27 -16.74 -10.43
C GLY A 140 25.92 -17.86 -9.43
N SER A 141 25.35 -17.52 -8.28
CA SER A 141 24.82 -18.47 -7.30
C SER A 141 23.46 -18.01 -6.77
N ASP A 142 22.78 -18.86 -6.00
CA ASP A 142 21.58 -18.46 -5.26
C ASP A 142 21.86 -17.18 -4.46
N LEU A 143 20.95 -16.22 -4.59
CA LEU A 143 20.98 -15.00 -3.80
C LEU A 143 20.75 -15.34 -2.34
N GLU A 144 21.71 -14.93 -1.52
CA GLU A 144 21.70 -15.13 -0.08
C GLU A 144 21.84 -13.77 0.62
N VAL A 145 20.92 -13.51 1.54
CA VAL A 145 20.99 -12.36 2.46
C VAL A 145 21.19 -12.84 3.88
N THR A 146 21.75 -11.98 4.72
CA THR A 146 21.84 -12.27 6.15
C THR A 146 20.43 -12.27 6.74
N SER A 147 20.03 -13.41 7.32
CA SER A 147 18.74 -13.59 7.97
C SER A 147 18.98 -14.05 9.40
N LEU A 148 18.63 -13.22 10.37
CA LEU A 148 18.76 -13.54 11.80
C LEU A 148 17.40 -13.41 12.48
N GLY A 149 17.18 -14.23 13.52
CA GLY A 149 15.96 -14.17 14.31
C GLY A 149 14.71 -14.51 13.51
N CYS A 150 13.73 -13.58 13.48
CA CYS A 150 12.42 -13.78 12.86
C CYS A 150 12.17 -12.93 11.62
N LEU A 151 13.21 -12.42 10.95
CA LEU A 151 13.06 -11.74 9.67
C LEU A 151 13.63 -12.61 8.54
N PRO A 152 12.83 -13.01 7.54
CA PRO A 152 13.33 -13.60 6.31
C PRO A 152 13.98 -12.55 5.40
N ALA A 153 14.40 -12.93 4.19
CA ALA A 153 14.55 -11.95 3.12
C ALA A 153 13.21 -11.22 2.91
N CYS A 154 13.19 -9.90 2.78
CA CYS A 154 11.98 -9.11 2.50
C CYS A 154 12.10 -8.46 1.12
N PRO A 155 11.80 -9.17 0.02
CA PRO A 155 12.02 -8.67 -1.32
C PRO A 155 10.99 -7.62 -1.73
N ARG A 156 11.44 -6.69 -2.58
CA ARG A 156 10.66 -5.78 -3.42
C ARG A 156 11.32 -5.70 -4.79
N ILE A 157 10.50 -5.52 -5.81
CA ILE A 157 10.95 -5.39 -7.19
C ILE A 157 10.67 -3.97 -7.66
N ALA A 158 11.65 -3.34 -8.28
CA ALA A 158 11.51 -2.04 -8.94
C ALA A 158 12.64 -1.85 -9.96
N ASP A 159 12.47 -0.93 -10.90
CA ASP A 159 13.55 -0.45 -11.77
C ASP A 159 14.31 0.65 -11.01
N TRP A 160 15.37 0.26 -10.29
CA TRP A 160 16.07 1.13 -9.34
C TRP A 160 17.00 2.11 -10.04
N ASP A 161 17.69 1.65 -11.09
CA ASP A 161 18.61 2.46 -11.89
C ASP A 161 17.98 3.04 -13.18
N ASN A 162 16.67 2.84 -13.36
CA ASN A 162 15.85 3.38 -14.46
C ASN A 162 16.38 2.95 -15.83
N ASP A 163 16.78 1.70 -15.94
CA ASP A 163 17.29 1.08 -17.17
C ASP A 163 16.27 0.17 -17.87
N GLY A 164 15.08 0.04 -17.29
CA GLY A 164 13.98 -0.77 -17.80
C GLY A 164 14.04 -2.24 -17.37
N ARG A 165 14.88 -2.59 -16.39
CA ARG A 165 14.98 -3.95 -15.84
C ARG A 165 14.54 -3.98 -14.39
N LYS A 166 13.89 -5.08 -13.99
CA LYS A 166 13.53 -5.38 -12.61
C LYS A 166 14.79 -5.59 -11.77
N ASP A 167 15.05 -4.68 -10.84
CA ASP A 167 16.01 -4.82 -9.75
C ASP A 167 15.35 -5.39 -8.50
N LEU A 168 16.17 -5.87 -7.57
CA LEU A 168 15.70 -6.45 -6.31
C LEU A 168 16.19 -5.65 -5.12
N ILE A 169 15.25 -5.18 -4.30
CA ILE A 169 15.51 -4.49 -3.06
C ILE A 169 15.13 -5.42 -1.90
N VAL A 170 16.03 -5.62 -0.95
CA VAL A 170 15.83 -6.52 0.19
C VAL A 170 16.10 -5.82 1.51
N GLY A 171 15.07 -5.76 2.35
CA GLY A 171 15.24 -5.34 3.74
C GLY A 171 15.90 -6.43 4.59
N LEU A 172 16.85 -6.04 5.45
CA LEU A 172 17.67 -6.94 6.26
C LEU A 172 17.31 -6.91 7.75
N ASN A 173 17.65 -7.99 8.46
CA ASN A 173 17.34 -8.11 9.89
C ASN A 173 18.07 -7.07 10.76
N ASP A 174 19.26 -6.64 10.36
CA ASP A 174 20.04 -5.63 11.07
C ASP A 174 19.54 -4.20 10.86
N GLY A 175 18.44 -4.01 10.10
CA GLY A 175 17.86 -2.69 9.85
C GLY A 175 18.38 -2.00 8.59
N ARG A 176 19.32 -2.62 7.87
CA ARG A 176 19.81 -2.08 6.61
C ARG A 176 18.96 -2.56 5.42
N VAL A 177 19.13 -1.91 4.28
CA VAL A 177 18.46 -2.29 3.02
C VAL A 177 19.50 -2.44 1.93
N GLN A 178 19.43 -3.56 1.20
CA GLN A 178 20.34 -3.89 0.12
C GLN A 178 19.60 -3.83 -1.22
N VAL A 179 20.24 -3.25 -2.23
CA VAL A 179 19.77 -3.20 -3.61
C VAL A 179 20.66 -4.08 -4.45
N TYR A 180 20.07 -4.91 -5.29
CA TYR A 180 20.70 -5.83 -6.22
C TYR A 180 20.28 -5.44 -7.63
N LEU A 181 21.23 -4.91 -8.41
CA LEU A 181 20.94 -4.48 -9.79
C LEU A 181 20.89 -5.69 -10.71
N ASN A 182 19.91 -5.75 -11.59
CA ASN A 182 19.81 -6.78 -12.60
C ASN A 182 20.87 -6.55 -13.66
N VAL A 183 21.75 -7.53 -13.83
CA VAL A 183 22.86 -7.50 -14.79
C VAL A 183 22.57 -8.37 -16.02
N ASN A 184 21.37 -8.91 -16.13
CA ASN A 184 20.91 -9.69 -17.28
C ASN A 184 19.69 -9.01 -17.95
N THR A 185 18.79 -9.77 -18.57
CA THR A 185 17.57 -9.24 -19.19
C THR A 185 16.45 -9.10 -18.18
N ASP A 186 15.49 -8.22 -18.47
CA ASP A 186 14.28 -8.08 -17.65
C ASP A 186 13.45 -9.38 -17.57
N ALA A 187 13.36 -10.14 -18.67
CA ALA A 187 12.65 -11.42 -18.73
C ALA A 187 13.39 -12.62 -18.07
N ALA A 188 14.62 -12.42 -17.60
CA ALA A 188 15.41 -13.45 -16.93
C ALA A 188 16.41 -12.82 -15.94
N PRO A 189 15.91 -12.21 -14.84
CA PRO A 189 16.75 -11.47 -13.92
C PRO A 189 17.87 -12.32 -13.31
N SER A 190 19.07 -11.76 -13.29
CA SER A 190 20.20 -12.23 -12.49
C SER A 190 20.91 -11.00 -11.97
N PHE A 191 21.18 -10.95 -10.68
CA PHE A 191 21.62 -9.73 -10.04
C PHE A 191 23.14 -9.68 -9.80
N ASP A 192 23.63 -8.48 -9.51
CA ASP A 192 24.99 -8.24 -9.02
C ASP A 192 25.18 -8.69 -7.55
N ALA A 193 26.31 -8.31 -6.93
CA ALA A 193 26.59 -8.66 -5.54
C ALA A 193 25.75 -7.86 -4.51
N GLY A 194 25.00 -6.87 -4.98
CA GLY A 194 24.24 -5.93 -4.19
C GLY A 194 25.08 -4.87 -3.48
N SER A 195 24.42 -3.76 -3.15
CA SER A 195 24.98 -2.64 -2.42
C SER A 195 23.98 -2.11 -1.40
N LEU A 196 24.47 -1.52 -0.31
CA LEU A 196 23.60 -0.96 0.72
C LEU A 196 23.11 0.43 0.31
N ILE A 197 21.81 0.68 0.50
CA ILE A 197 21.24 2.03 0.33
C ILE A 197 21.93 2.97 1.32
N GLN A 198 22.33 4.14 0.83
CA GLN A 198 22.99 5.17 1.62
C GLN A 198 22.07 6.36 1.87
N VAL A 199 22.18 6.97 3.05
CA VAL A 199 21.42 8.17 3.45
C VAL A 199 22.37 9.24 3.99
N GLY A 200 21.99 10.50 3.84
CA GLY A 200 22.70 11.65 4.38
C GLY A 200 23.28 12.57 3.29
N PRO A 201 23.88 13.69 3.70
CA PRO A 201 24.36 14.70 2.77
C PRO A 201 25.56 14.22 1.95
N ALA A 202 25.74 14.83 0.78
CA ALA A 202 26.85 14.52 -0.12
C ALA A 202 28.20 14.60 0.59
N GLY A 203 29.04 13.57 0.38
CA GLY A 203 30.38 13.47 0.99
C GLY A 203 30.41 12.90 2.42
N SER A 204 29.26 12.68 3.06
CA SER A 204 29.18 12.03 4.38
C SER A 204 27.97 11.09 4.49
N LYS A 205 27.64 10.43 3.38
CA LYS A 205 26.63 9.38 3.34
C LYS A 205 27.03 8.20 4.22
N VAL A 206 26.03 7.58 4.84
CA VAL A 206 26.17 6.37 5.66
C VAL A 206 25.15 5.33 5.22
N ASP A 207 25.41 4.06 5.52
CA ASP A 207 24.43 2.98 5.34
C ASP A 207 23.10 3.38 5.99
N LEU A 208 22.01 3.29 5.25
CA LEU A 208 20.67 3.42 5.81
C LEU A 208 20.47 2.33 6.85
N ASP A 209 20.11 2.72 8.07
CA ASP A 209 19.91 1.81 9.18
C ASP A 209 18.66 2.20 10.00
N VAL A 210 17.67 1.32 10.01
CA VAL A 210 16.46 1.44 10.84
C VAL A 210 16.57 0.76 12.21
N GLY A 211 17.74 0.22 12.54
CA GLY A 211 18.12 -0.41 13.80
C GLY A 211 17.86 -1.92 13.84
N SER A 212 16.65 -2.35 13.46
CA SER A 212 16.38 -3.78 13.29
C SER A 212 15.13 -4.01 12.46
N ARG A 213 15.20 -5.04 11.61
CA ARG A 213 14.14 -5.55 10.75
C ARG A 213 13.58 -4.55 9.76
N ALA A 214 14.40 -4.16 8.78
CA ALA A 214 13.89 -3.37 7.68
C ALA A 214 12.88 -4.18 6.87
N VAL A 215 11.64 -3.70 6.80
CA VAL A 215 10.63 -4.15 5.83
C VAL A 215 10.38 -2.97 4.91
N VAL A 216 10.89 -3.06 3.69
CA VAL A 216 10.86 -1.98 2.72
C VAL A 216 9.63 -2.10 1.82
N ASP A 217 9.08 -0.96 1.47
CA ASP A 217 8.20 -0.79 0.32
C ASP A 217 8.57 0.48 -0.45
N LEU A 218 8.15 0.55 -1.71
CA LEU A 218 8.55 1.58 -2.66
C LEU A 218 7.31 2.29 -3.21
N VAL A 219 7.29 3.62 -3.14
CA VAL A 219 6.12 4.41 -3.54
C VAL A 219 6.52 5.84 -3.83
N ASP A 220 5.82 6.52 -4.73
CA ASP A 220 5.88 7.98 -4.83
C ASP A 220 5.03 8.57 -3.69
N TRP A 221 5.66 8.92 -2.57
CA TRP A 221 4.98 9.32 -1.34
C TRP A 221 4.49 10.77 -1.40
N ASN A 222 5.28 11.64 -2.03
CA ASN A 222 5.01 13.08 -2.09
C ASN A 222 4.39 13.53 -3.44
N ASN A 223 4.15 12.60 -4.37
CA ASN A 223 3.62 12.81 -5.72
C ASN A 223 4.56 13.64 -6.62
N ASP A 224 5.87 13.45 -6.50
CA ASP A 224 6.88 14.12 -7.35
C ASP A 224 7.39 13.23 -8.51
N SER A 225 6.78 12.05 -8.69
CA SER A 225 7.16 11.04 -9.68
C SER A 225 8.52 10.39 -9.46
N LEU A 226 9.11 10.56 -8.26
CA LEU A 226 10.28 9.82 -7.82
C LEU A 226 9.87 8.68 -6.88
N MET A 227 10.65 7.60 -6.91
CA MET A 227 10.42 6.46 -6.04
C MET A 227 11.03 6.72 -4.65
N ASP A 228 10.18 6.82 -3.64
CA ASP A 228 10.56 6.97 -2.24
C ASP A 228 10.58 5.62 -1.51
N LEU A 229 11.25 5.59 -0.36
CA LEU A 229 11.27 4.42 0.52
C LEU A 229 10.31 4.61 1.70
N VAL A 230 9.48 3.61 1.93
CA VAL A 230 8.71 3.46 3.17
C VAL A 230 9.21 2.22 3.89
N ILE A 231 9.80 2.40 5.06
CA ILE A 231 10.45 1.31 5.80
C ILE A 231 9.78 1.13 7.16
N GLY A 232 9.23 -0.07 7.39
CA GLY A 232 8.83 -0.56 8.69
C GLY A 232 10.01 -1.16 9.46
N ASP A 233 9.91 -1.15 10.79
CA ASP A 233 10.95 -1.62 11.69
C ASP A 233 10.37 -2.16 13.03
N MET A 234 11.23 -2.66 13.91
CA MET A 234 10.81 -3.14 15.25
C MET A 234 10.24 -2.04 16.17
N GLY A 235 10.53 -0.77 15.87
CA GLY A 235 10.00 0.41 16.55
C GLY A 235 8.56 0.77 16.19
N SER A 236 7.91 -0.01 15.33
CA SER A 236 6.45 0.03 15.05
C SER A 236 5.97 1.33 14.42
N ARG A 237 6.88 2.08 13.79
CA ARG A 237 6.57 3.28 12.99
C ARG A 237 7.05 3.05 11.56
N PHE A 238 6.71 3.95 10.66
CA PHE A 238 7.16 3.92 9.27
C PHE A 238 8.09 5.09 9.02
N ARG A 239 9.32 4.80 8.62
CA ARG A 239 10.28 5.82 8.18
C ARG A 239 10.11 6.06 6.70
N ILE A 240 9.92 7.32 6.33
CA ILE A 240 9.77 7.78 4.97
C ILE A 240 11.07 8.46 4.56
N TYR A 241 11.75 7.92 3.56
CA TYR A 241 12.92 8.53 2.95
C TYR A 241 12.51 9.02 1.57
N LEU A 242 12.40 10.34 1.43
CA LEU A 242 12.10 10.96 0.14
C LEU A 242 13.33 10.93 -0.76
N ASN A 243 13.14 10.54 -2.00
CA ASN A 243 14.16 10.61 -3.03
C ASN A 243 14.25 12.04 -3.55
N GLU A 244 15.31 12.77 -3.18
CA GLU A 244 15.56 14.14 -3.66
C GLU A 244 16.50 14.17 -4.88
N GLY A 245 16.80 12.99 -5.45
CA GLY A 245 17.70 12.82 -6.58
C GLY A 245 16.95 12.86 -7.91
N THR A 246 17.18 11.84 -8.73
CA THR A 246 16.56 11.69 -10.06
C THR A 246 16.14 10.25 -10.31
N PRO A 247 15.29 9.97 -11.30
CA PRO A 247 15.02 8.60 -11.72
C PRO A 247 16.33 7.88 -12.04
N GLY A 248 16.52 6.69 -11.48
CA GLY A 248 17.73 5.88 -11.66
C GLY A 248 18.95 6.32 -10.87
N SER A 249 18.86 7.40 -10.09
CA SER A 249 19.93 7.86 -9.20
C SER A 249 19.31 8.50 -7.96
N PRO A 250 18.73 7.67 -7.07
CA PRO A 250 18.05 8.17 -5.89
C PRO A 250 19.02 8.81 -4.88
N ASP A 251 18.60 9.92 -4.27
CA ASP A 251 19.38 10.62 -3.25
C ASP A 251 18.53 10.86 -1.99
N PHE A 252 18.77 10.06 -0.95
CA PHE A 252 18.09 10.19 0.34
C PHE A 252 18.92 11.03 1.32
N LEU A 253 18.37 12.14 1.81
CA LEU A 253 19.04 13.00 2.79
C LEU A 253 18.74 12.65 4.24
N GLY A 254 17.57 12.06 4.51
CA GLY A 254 17.11 11.72 5.84
C GLY A 254 15.75 11.03 5.80
N TYR A 255 15.10 10.94 6.96
CA TYR A 255 13.75 10.39 7.05
C TYR A 255 12.82 11.25 7.89
N SER A 256 11.53 11.08 7.65
CA SER A 256 10.45 11.49 8.56
C SER A 256 9.64 10.26 8.98
N PHE A 257 8.76 10.39 9.96
CA PHE A 257 7.79 9.34 10.26
C PHE A 257 6.48 9.61 9.54
N ALA A 258 5.84 8.57 9.00
CA ALA A 258 4.45 8.64 8.56
C ALA A 258 3.57 9.19 9.71
N GLN A 259 2.59 10.03 9.39
CA GLN A 259 1.76 10.71 10.39
C GLN A 259 0.30 10.26 10.29
N ASP A 260 -0.35 10.13 11.44
CA ASP A 260 -1.80 9.99 11.58
C ASP A 260 -2.31 10.94 12.67
N GLY A 261 -3.36 11.70 12.37
CA GLY A 261 -3.97 12.62 13.34
C GLY A 261 -3.05 13.70 13.94
N GLY A 262 -1.89 13.97 13.34
CA GLY A 262 -0.89 14.93 13.84
C GLY A 262 0.17 14.33 14.76
N GLY A 263 0.30 13.01 14.84
CA GLY A 263 1.42 12.32 15.46
C GLY A 263 1.95 11.18 14.59
N ASP A 264 3.07 10.58 15.00
CA ASP A 264 3.66 9.44 14.30
C ASP A 264 2.65 8.28 14.23
N LEU A 265 2.38 7.79 13.03
CA LEU A 265 1.60 6.59 12.81
C LEU A 265 2.31 5.40 13.47
N PHE A 266 1.60 4.74 14.38
CA PHE A 266 2.13 3.69 15.23
C PHE A 266 1.31 2.41 15.10
N VAL A 267 1.99 1.28 14.93
CA VAL A 267 1.39 -0.05 14.82
C VAL A 267 1.40 -0.75 16.19
N PRO A 268 0.24 -1.01 16.82
CA PRO A 268 0.19 -1.73 18.08
C PRO A 268 0.68 -3.19 17.94
N GLY A 269 1.30 -3.72 19.00
CA GLY A 269 1.79 -5.12 19.04
C GLY A 269 3.26 -5.28 18.63
N GLY A 270 3.86 -4.25 18.03
CA GLY A 270 5.24 -4.31 17.57
C GLY A 270 5.34 -4.66 16.09
N ARG A 271 6.42 -4.22 15.46
CA ARG A 271 6.83 -4.50 14.07
C ARG A 271 5.84 -3.93 13.04
N SER A 272 6.25 -2.85 12.38
CA SER A 272 5.57 -2.34 11.20
C SER A 272 6.06 -3.07 9.95
N ALA A 273 5.16 -3.40 9.04
CA ALA A 273 5.46 -4.07 7.78
C ALA A 273 4.60 -3.47 6.67
N PRO A 274 5.07 -2.40 6.00
CA PRO A 274 4.27 -1.64 5.04
C PRO A 274 3.94 -2.45 3.79
N SER A 275 2.73 -2.22 3.29
CA SER A 275 2.26 -2.59 1.96
C SER A 275 1.43 -1.44 1.43
N LEU A 276 1.94 -0.72 0.44
CA LEU A 276 1.30 0.47 -0.14
C LEU A 276 0.59 0.13 -1.44
N ILE A 277 -0.71 0.37 -1.48
CA ILE A 277 -1.56 0.11 -2.63
C ILE A 277 -2.74 1.08 -2.63
N ASP A 278 -3.25 1.46 -3.80
CA ASP A 278 -4.54 2.15 -3.89
C ASP A 278 -5.65 1.10 -3.74
N LEU A 279 -6.17 0.95 -2.53
CA LEU A 279 -7.08 -0.13 -2.15
C LEU A 279 -8.53 0.20 -2.47
N ASP A 280 -8.91 1.47 -2.35
CA ASP A 280 -10.28 1.94 -2.61
C ASP A 280 -10.48 2.54 -4.01
N GLY A 281 -9.39 2.70 -4.78
CA GLY A 281 -9.41 3.19 -6.15
C GLY A 281 -9.58 4.70 -6.24
N ASP A 282 -9.32 5.44 -5.16
CA ASP A 282 -9.45 6.90 -5.14
C ASP A 282 -8.22 7.63 -5.73
N GLY A 283 -7.19 6.89 -6.13
CA GLY A 283 -5.96 7.40 -6.71
C GLY A 283 -4.90 7.81 -5.68
N LYS A 284 -5.20 7.73 -4.37
CA LYS A 284 -4.20 7.87 -3.30
C LYS A 284 -3.68 6.49 -2.91
N LYS A 285 -2.50 6.48 -2.29
CA LYS A 285 -1.91 5.25 -1.77
C LYS A 285 -2.43 5.02 -0.36
N ASP A 286 -2.97 3.83 -0.11
CA ASP A 286 -3.30 3.34 1.21
C ASP A 286 -2.10 2.58 1.79
N LEU A 287 -1.92 2.69 3.11
CA LEU A 287 -0.88 1.98 3.83
C LEU A 287 -1.51 0.85 4.65
N LEU A 288 -1.29 -0.39 4.23
CA LEU A 288 -1.57 -1.58 5.00
C LEU A 288 -0.33 -1.95 5.82
N SER A 289 -0.54 -2.47 7.03
CA SER A 289 0.57 -2.98 7.84
C SER A 289 0.24 -4.30 8.49
N GLY A 290 1.17 -5.24 8.41
CA GLY A 290 1.24 -6.36 9.34
C GLY A 290 1.71 -5.90 10.72
N ASN A 291 1.39 -6.68 11.75
CA ASN A 291 1.93 -6.55 13.10
C ASN A 291 2.23 -7.93 13.72
N THR A 292 2.70 -7.97 14.96
CA THR A 292 2.78 -9.20 15.75
C THR A 292 1.99 -9.06 17.04
N TYR A 293 1.25 -10.11 17.41
CA TYR A 293 0.69 -10.32 18.74
C TYR A 293 1.16 -11.65 19.30
#